data_AF-A0A943B6B4-F1
#
_entry.id   AF-A0A943B6B4-F1
#
_cell.length_a   1.000
_cell.length_b   1.000
_cell.length_c   1.000
_cell.angle_alpha   90.00
_cell.angle_beta   90.00
_cell.angle_gamma   90.00
#
_symmetry.space_group_name_H-M   'P 1'
#
loop_
_entity.id
_entity.type
_entity.pdbx_description
1 polymer ?
#
loop_
_entity_poly.entity_id
_entity_poly.type
_entity_poly.pdbx_seq_one_letter_code
_entity_poly.pdbx_strand_id
1 'polypeptide(L)'
;GESLNVDVEGVWIQPFFGSKDKSKEVMPASGASFSGKAVALAHSPGNEIWGERIAPVNEFIRGDAELSVATDASTVSLDLTFPGYYDIAYKDTALQGSGAFASGSVGGTVSVRKNATYDPGKTEFVFDTNNIQSLTGATGYSNSTYLYGQFFGTGGQASEATGKFQVTDGSNGNITGAFGVK
;
A
#
# COMPACT_ATOMS: atom_id res chain seq x y z
N GLY A 1 -17.25 26.83 4.95
CA GLY A 1 -16.07 26.07 4.53
C GLY A 1 -15.21 25.92 5.73
N GLU A 2 -15.19 24.75 6.34
CA GLU A 2 -14.39 24.51 7.55
C GLU A 2 -13.00 24.03 7.12
N SER A 3 -11.99 24.77 7.56
CA SER A 3 -10.58 24.51 7.31
C SER A 3 -10.13 23.26 8.05
N LEU A 4 -9.57 22.31 7.30
CA LEU A 4 -8.89 21.13 7.83
C LEU A 4 -7.57 21.57 8.47
N ASN A 5 -7.54 21.72 9.81
CA ASN A 5 -6.29 21.93 10.54
C ASN A 5 -5.57 20.59 10.64
N VAL A 6 -4.62 20.35 9.73
CA VAL A 6 -3.64 19.27 9.85
C VAL A 6 -2.41 19.86 10.53
N ASP A 7 -2.38 19.80 11.86
CA ASP A 7 -1.16 20.09 12.62
C ASP A 7 -0.18 18.92 12.46
N VAL A 8 0.81 19.11 11.58
CA VAL A 8 1.96 18.20 11.45
C VAL A 8 3.01 18.61 12.48
N GLU A 9 2.77 18.30 13.76
CA GLU A 9 3.79 18.45 14.80
C GLU A 9 4.42 17.09 15.13
N GLY A 10 5.66 16.89 14.67
CA GLY A 10 6.70 16.17 15.42
C GLY A 10 6.87 14.66 15.17
N VAL A 11 8.07 14.33 14.67
CA VAL A 11 8.72 13.00 14.54
C VAL A 11 8.40 12.23 13.24
N TRP A 12 9.38 12.29 12.32
CA TRP A 12 9.47 11.61 11.02
C TRP A 12 9.49 10.06 11.04
N ILE A 13 8.89 9.40 12.03
CA ILE A 13 8.98 7.93 12.17
C ILE A 13 7.61 7.24 12.18
N GLN A 14 6.52 7.95 12.51
CA GLN A 14 5.17 7.37 12.47
C GLN A 14 4.16 8.45 12.05
N PRO A 15 3.43 8.31 10.94
CA PRO A 15 2.31 9.19 10.67
C PRO A 15 1.25 8.92 11.73
N PHE A 16 0.86 9.98 12.45
CA PHE A 16 -0.24 9.92 13.39
C PHE A 16 -1.54 9.86 12.60
N PHE A 17 -2.26 8.74 12.66
CA PHE A 17 -3.58 8.59 12.07
C PHE A 17 -4.63 8.60 13.18
N GLY A 18 -5.51 9.60 13.14
CA GLY A 18 -6.51 9.83 14.16
C GLY A 18 -6.65 11.30 14.51
N SER A 19 -7.86 11.69 14.89
CA SER A 19 -8.12 13.02 15.45
C SER A 19 -7.59 13.06 16.89
N LYS A 20 -6.97 14.18 17.32
CA LYS A 20 -6.66 14.43 18.75
C LYS A 20 -7.92 14.27 19.61
N ASP A 21 -9.08 14.53 19.01
CA ASP A 21 -10.40 14.24 19.55
C ASP A 21 -10.93 12.91 18.99
N LYS A 22 -10.78 11.84 19.76
CA LYS A 22 -11.24 10.46 19.46
C LYS A 22 -12.73 10.39 19.08
N SER A 23 -13.55 11.33 19.53
CA SER A 23 -14.99 11.36 19.22
C SER A 23 -15.30 11.70 17.76
N LYS A 24 -14.30 12.20 17.03
CA LYS A 24 -14.38 12.55 15.60
C LYS A 24 -13.69 11.55 14.69
N GLU A 25 -13.12 10.47 15.24
CA GLU A 25 -12.56 9.39 14.43
C GLU A 25 -13.68 8.67 13.69
N VAL A 26 -13.53 8.56 12.37
CA VAL A 26 -14.44 7.79 11.53
C VAL A 26 -13.85 6.39 11.38
N MET A 27 -14.42 5.45 12.12
CA MET A 27 -13.97 4.05 12.11
C MET A 27 -14.73 3.26 11.06
N PRO A 28 -14.07 2.33 10.34
CA PRO A 28 -14.81 1.37 9.54
C PRO A 28 -15.56 0.39 10.43
N ALA A 29 -16.67 -0.14 9.92
CA ALA A 29 -17.38 -1.22 10.60
C ALA A 29 -16.57 -2.52 10.56
N SER A 30 -16.72 -3.34 11.61
CA SER A 30 -16.22 -4.71 11.62
C SER A 30 -16.74 -5.49 10.40
N GLY A 31 -15.85 -6.19 9.70
CA GLY A 31 -16.21 -6.96 8.52
C GLY A 31 -16.55 -6.12 7.28
N ALA A 32 -16.33 -4.81 7.31
CA ALA A 32 -16.58 -3.95 6.16
C ALA A 32 -15.64 -4.29 4.99
N SER A 33 -16.16 -4.14 3.77
CA SER A 33 -15.42 -4.27 2.52
C SER A 33 -15.65 -3.05 1.64
N PHE A 34 -14.60 -2.55 1.02
CA PHE A 34 -14.60 -1.39 0.14
C PHE A 34 -13.90 -1.77 -1.17
N SER A 35 -14.45 -1.29 -2.28
CA SER A 35 -13.92 -1.58 -3.62
C SER A 35 -13.61 -0.28 -4.35
N GLY A 36 -12.64 -0.32 -5.27
CA GLY A 36 -12.25 0.87 -5.98
C GLY A 36 -11.09 0.67 -6.94
N LYS A 37 -10.26 1.71 -7.08
CA LYS A 37 -9.19 1.76 -8.07
C LYS A 37 -7.85 2.08 -7.43
N ALA A 38 -6.80 1.62 -8.08
CA ALA A 38 -5.42 1.97 -7.78
C ALA A 38 -4.67 2.44 -9.03
N VAL A 39 -3.73 3.33 -8.80
CA VAL A 39 -2.76 3.77 -9.80
C VAL A 39 -1.36 3.69 -9.20
N ALA A 40 -0.40 3.25 -9.99
CA ALA A 40 0.97 3.12 -9.53
C ALA A 40 1.99 3.39 -10.62
N LEU A 41 3.22 3.67 -10.19
CA LEU A 41 4.41 3.71 -11.00
C LEU A 41 5.26 2.48 -10.66
N ALA A 42 5.50 1.63 -11.65
CA ALA A 42 6.51 0.59 -11.60
C ALA A 42 7.84 1.18 -12.09
N HIS A 43 8.86 1.15 -11.22
CA HIS A 43 10.15 1.77 -11.44
C HIS A 43 11.29 0.78 -11.18
N SER A 44 12.18 0.64 -12.16
CA SER A 44 13.48 -0.02 -11.96
C SER A 44 14.59 1.00 -12.19
N PRO A 45 15.46 1.26 -11.19
CA PRO A 45 16.63 2.09 -11.40
C PRO A 45 17.54 1.33 -12.37
N GLY A 46 17.79 1.91 -13.55
CA GLY A 46 18.62 1.29 -14.56
C GLY A 46 19.95 0.81 -13.95
N ASN A 47 20.26 -0.47 -14.15
CA ASN A 47 21.44 -1.09 -13.54
C ASN A 47 22.59 -1.17 -14.54
N GLU A 48 23.81 -1.13 -14.04
CA GLU A 48 24.98 -1.49 -14.84
C GLU A 48 25.24 -2.99 -14.67
N ILE A 49 25.01 -3.75 -15.73
CA ILE A 49 25.24 -5.19 -15.76
C ILE A 49 26.39 -5.43 -16.74
N TRP A 50 27.50 -5.98 -16.23
CA TRP A 50 28.69 -6.29 -17.04
C TRP A 50 29.25 -5.11 -17.86
N GLY A 51 29.11 -3.88 -17.38
CA GLY A 51 29.60 -2.67 -18.07
C GLY A 51 28.63 -2.07 -19.09
N GLU A 52 27.44 -2.63 -19.25
CA GLU A 52 26.36 -2.04 -20.05
C GLU A 52 25.35 -1.33 -19.16
N ARG A 53 25.06 -0.07 -19.48
CA ARG A 53 24.06 0.73 -18.76
C ARG A 53 22.66 0.38 -19.26
N ILE A 54 21.89 -0.32 -18.44
CA ILE A 54 20.48 -0.57 -18.70
C ILE A 54 19.72 0.72 -18.39
N ALA A 55 18.82 1.14 -19.29
CA ALA A 55 18.00 2.32 -19.08
C ALA A 55 17.02 2.09 -17.91
N PRO A 56 16.70 3.12 -17.11
CA PRO A 56 15.66 3.00 -16.10
C PRO A 56 14.30 2.75 -16.75
N VAL A 57 13.52 1.85 -16.17
CA VAL A 57 12.14 1.57 -16.60
C VAL A 57 11.18 2.36 -15.71
N ASN A 58 10.19 3.00 -16.33
CA ASN A 58 9.12 3.74 -15.65
C ASN A 58 7.79 3.47 -16.35
N GLU A 59 6.91 2.71 -15.71
CA GLU A 59 5.63 2.30 -16.29
C GLU A 59 4.47 2.68 -15.37
N PHE A 60 3.51 3.43 -15.91
CA PHE A 60 2.28 3.76 -15.19
C PHE A 60 1.26 2.63 -15.34
N ILE A 61 0.84 2.06 -14.22
CA ILE A 61 -0.10 0.95 -14.17
C ILE A 61 -1.39 1.36 -13.46
N ARG A 62 -2.50 0.78 -13.89
CA ARG A 62 -3.84 1.01 -13.33
C ARG A 62 -4.43 -0.32 -12.94
N GLY A 63 -5.15 -0.33 -11.83
CA GLY A 63 -5.67 -1.55 -11.25
C GLY A 63 -6.91 -1.33 -10.40
N ASP A 64 -7.37 -2.43 -9.85
CA ASP A 64 -8.46 -2.49 -8.89
C ASP A 64 -7.89 -2.56 -7.47
N ALA A 65 -8.66 -2.07 -6.50
CA ALA A 65 -8.31 -2.09 -5.09
C ALA A 65 -9.49 -2.63 -4.28
N GLU A 66 -9.24 -3.64 -3.48
CA GLU A 66 -10.20 -4.23 -2.56
C GLU A 66 -9.65 -4.15 -1.13
N LEU A 67 -10.35 -3.43 -0.26
CA LEU A 67 -9.96 -3.24 1.13
C LEU A 67 -11.00 -3.89 2.04
N SER A 68 -10.53 -4.68 3.01
CA SER A 68 -11.39 -5.40 3.96
C SER A 68 -10.92 -5.20 5.39
N VAL A 69 -11.87 -5.11 6.32
CA VAL A 69 -11.63 -4.96 7.76
C VAL A 69 -11.94 -6.28 8.45
N ALA A 70 -11.05 -6.72 9.33
CA ALA A 70 -11.24 -7.95 10.08
C ALA A 70 -12.51 -7.89 10.95
N THR A 71 -13.07 -9.06 11.28
CA THR A 71 -14.31 -9.15 12.07
C THR A 71 -14.14 -8.69 13.52
N ASP A 72 -12.91 -8.68 14.04
CA ASP A 72 -12.59 -8.11 15.34
C ASP A 72 -12.22 -6.61 15.25
N ALA A 73 -12.24 -6.03 14.04
CA ALA A 73 -11.82 -4.68 13.72
C ALA A 73 -10.39 -4.33 14.20
N SER A 74 -9.51 -5.32 14.30
CA SER A 74 -8.11 -5.10 14.73
C SER A 74 -7.16 -4.86 13.56
N THR A 75 -7.48 -5.44 12.40
CA THR A 75 -6.62 -5.37 11.20
C THR A 75 -7.41 -5.06 9.93
N VAL A 76 -6.65 -4.72 8.90
CA VAL A 76 -7.11 -4.39 7.55
C VAL A 76 -6.31 -5.22 6.55
N SER A 77 -6.94 -5.58 5.45
CA SER A 77 -6.28 -6.21 4.30
C SER A 77 -6.60 -5.43 3.04
N LEU A 78 -5.59 -5.19 2.20
CA LEU A 78 -5.71 -4.50 0.91
C LEU A 78 -5.16 -5.43 -0.19
N ASP A 79 -6.01 -5.79 -1.13
CA ASP A 79 -5.63 -6.46 -2.37
C ASP A 79 -5.64 -5.45 -3.52
N LEU A 80 -4.55 -5.42 -4.28
CA LEU A 80 -4.37 -4.58 -5.46
C LEU A 80 -4.12 -5.48 -6.67
N THR A 81 -4.94 -5.32 -7.69
CA THR A 81 -4.87 -6.13 -8.91
C THR A 81 -4.51 -5.24 -10.08
N PHE A 82 -3.33 -5.43 -10.67
CA PHE A 82 -2.90 -4.73 -11.88
C PHE A 82 -2.88 -5.69 -13.07
N PRO A 83 -3.92 -5.68 -13.94
CA PRO A 83 -3.97 -6.54 -15.12
C PRO A 83 -2.77 -6.33 -16.05
N GLY A 84 -2.22 -7.42 -16.59
CA GLY A 84 -0.98 -7.41 -17.36
C GLY A 84 0.31 -7.32 -16.53
N TYR A 85 0.21 -7.08 -15.22
CA TYR A 85 1.32 -6.84 -14.30
C TYR A 85 1.22 -7.76 -13.06
N TYR A 86 1.27 -7.20 -11.85
CA TYR A 86 1.38 -7.93 -10.61
C TYR A 86 0.12 -7.73 -9.75
N ASP A 87 -0.24 -8.75 -8.97
CA ASP A 87 -1.09 -8.58 -7.80
C ASP A 87 -0.21 -8.25 -6.60
N ILE A 88 -0.64 -7.28 -5.79
CA ILE A 88 0.01 -6.88 -4.55
C ILE A 88 -1.01 -7.02 -3.43
N ALA A 89 -0.67 -7.74 -2.36
CA ALA A 89 -1.54 -7.91 -1.21
C ALA A 89 -0.82 -7.51 0.08
N TYR A 90 -1.43 -6.58 0.82
CA TYR A 90 -1.12 -6.28 2.21
C TYR A 90 -2.16 -6.97 3.09
N LYS A 91 -1.72 -7.89 3.96
CA LYS A 91 -2.61 -8.65 4.85
C LYS A 91 -2.27 -8.37 6.31
N ASP A 92 -3.29 -8.47 7.16
CA ASP A 92 -3.20 -8.31 8.61
C ASP A 92 -2.49 -7.00 9.04
N THR A 93 -2.75 -5.94 8.28
CA THR A 93 -2.21 -4.60 8.54
C THR A 93 -2.91 -4.00 9.75
N ALA A 94 -2.17 -3.44 10.71
CA ALA A 94 -2.78 -2.90 11.92
C ALA A 94 -3.75 -1.75 11.62
N LEU A 95 -4.95 -1.81 12.20
CA LEU A 95 -5.88 -0.69 12.26
C LEU A 95 -5.58 0.13 13.51
N GLN A 96 -5.23 1.41 13.34
CA GLN A 96 -4.90 2.31 14.45
C GLN A 96 -5.77 3.57 14.32
N GLY A 97 -6.81 3.65 15.15
CA GLY A 97 -7.83 4.69 15.00
C GLY A 97 -8.44 4.61 13.60
N SER A 98 -8.61 5.76 12.96
CA SER A 98 -9.17 5.86 11.60
C SER A 98 -8.15 5.59 10.48
N GLY A 99 -6.96 5.04 10.79
CA GLY A 99 -5.92 4.74 9.81
C GLY A 99 -5.50 3.27 9.75
N ALA A 100 -4.95 2.89 8.60
CA ALA A 100 -4.32 1.59 8.36
C ALA A 100 -2.81 1.79 8.10
N PHE A 101 -1.97 1.04 8.81
CA PHE A 101 -0.51 1.18 8.73
C PHE A 101 0.18 -0.18 8.62
N ALA A 102 1.02 -0.34 7.59
CA ALA A 102 2.01 -1.41 7.48
C ALA A 102 3.39 -0.82 7.18
N SER A 103 4.42 -1.26 7.90
CA SER A 103 5.83 -0.94 7.56
C SER A 103 6.77 -2.02 8.11
N GLY A 104 8.08 -1.90 7.84
CA GLY A 104 9.08 -2.79 8.42
C GLY A 104 9.04 -2.93 9.96
N SER A 105 8.43 -1.98 10.68
CA SER A 105 8.38 -1.95 12.15
C SER A 105 7.00 -2.18 12.76
N VAL A 106 5.94 -2.28 11.96
CA VAL A 106 4.57 -2.48 12.45
C VAL A 106 3.92 -3.55 11.58
N GLY A 107 3.27 -4.50 12.25
CA GLY A 107 2.82 -5.78 11.72
C GLY A 107 2.08 -5.75 10.39
N GLY A 108 1.98 -6.94 9.81
CA GLY A 108 1.36 -7.21 8.52
C GLY A 108 2.27 -8.06 7.65
N THR A 109 1.70 -8.65 6.62
CA THR A 109 2.43 -9.34 5.57
C THR A 109 2.17 -8.66 4.24
N VAL A 110 3.18 -8.67 3.39
CA VAL A 110 3.07 -8.19 2.02
C VAL A 110 3.46 -9.33 1.10
N SER A 111 2.71 -9.50 0.03
CA SER A 111 3.06 -10.44 -1.03
C SER A 111 2.84 -9.80 -2.39
N VAL A 112 3.70 -10.16 -3.33
CA VAL A 112 3.57 -9.75 -4.73
C VAL A 112 3.67 -10.99 -5.58
N ARG A 113 2.76 -11.13 -6.54
CA ARG A 113 2.74 -12.25 -7.49
C ARG A 113 2.39 -11.75 -8.87
N LYS A 114 2.77 -12.50 -9.91
CA LYS A 114 2.29 -12.22 -11.26
C LYS A 114 0.77 -12.35 -11.31
N ASN A 115 0.09 -11.35 -11.87
CA ASN A 115 -1.35 -11.43 -12.11
C ASN A 115 -1.65 -12.57 -13.11
N ALA A 116 -2.86 -13.12 -13.08
CA ALA A 116 -3.28 -14.17 -14.02
C ALA A 116 -3.16 -13.76 -15.51
N THR A 117 -3.21 -12.46 -15.79
CA THR A 117 -3.06 -11.88 -17.14
C THR A 117 -1.66 -11.32 -17.40
N TYR A 118 -0.69 -11.60 -16.53
CA TYR A 118 0.70 -11.16 -16.70
C TYR A 118 1.25 -11.61 -18.05
N ASP A 119 1.87 -10.67 -18.76
CA ASP A 119 2.42 -10.90 -20.08
C ASP A 119 3.83 -10.27 -20.17
N PRO A 120 4.89 -11.09 -20.27
CA PRO A 120 6.25 -10.56 -20.38
C PRO A 120 6.50 -9.77 -21.67
N GLY A 121 5.60 -9.83 -22.66
CA GLY A 121 5.66 -9.00 -23.86
C GLY A 121 5.02 -7.60 -23.70
N LYS A 122 4.43 -7.29 -22.54
CA LYS A 122 3.69 -6.02 -22.30
C LYS A 122 4.34 -5.08 -21.28
N THR A 123 5.45 -5.49 -20.69
CA THR A 123 6.17 -4.72 -19.68
C THR A 123 7.67 -4.98 -19.81
N GLU A 124 8.47 -3.93 -19.72
CA GLU A 124 9.93 -4.01 -19.58
C GLU A 124 10.34 -4.11 -18.10
N PHE A 125 9.41 -3.86 -17.19
CA PHE A 125 9.62 -3.94 -15.76
C PHE A 125 9.47 -5.39 -15.26
N VAL A 126 10.56 -5.91 -14.67
CA VAL A 126 10.57 -7.20 -14.00
C VAL A 126 10.77 -6.98 -12.51
N PHE A 127 9.81 -7.45 -11.73
CA PHE A 127 9.85 -7.42 -10.28
C PHE A 127 10.24 -8.79 -9.72
N ASP A 128 11.20 -8.80 -8.79
CA ASP A 128 11.60 -10.03 -8.10
C ASP A 128 10.63 -10.36 -6.96
N THR A 129 9.64 -11.19 -7.29
CA THR A 129 8.59 -11.61 -6.35
C THR A 129 9.04 -12.60 -5.29
N ASN A 130 10.20 -13.27 -5.45
CA ASN A 130 10.63 -14.32 -4.53
C ASN A 130 11.17 -13.76 -3.20
N ASN A 131 11.54 -12.49 -3.19
CA ASN A 131 12.16 -11.82 -2.05
C ASN A 131 11.15 -11.09 -1.13
N ILE A 132 9.84 -11.23 -1.36
CA ILE A 132 8.80 -10.41 -0.70
C ILE A 132 7.80 -11.30 0.01
N GLN A 133 8.00 -11.55 1.31
CA GLN A 133 7.08 -12.41 2.08
C GLN A 133 6.78 -11.95 3.51
N SER A 134 7.43 -10.90 4.04
CA SER A 134 7.08 -10.36 5.36
C SER A 134 7.55 -8.91 5.50
N LEU A 135 6.67 -8.02 5.98
CA LEU A 135 7.07 -6.68 6.43
C LEU A 135 7.79 -6.76 7.77
N THR A 136 7.33 -7.65 8.65
CA THR A 136 7.88 -7.80 10.00
C THR A 136 9.09 -8.74 9.95
N GLY A 137 10.27 -8.26 10.35
CA GLY A 137 11.48 -9.09 10.43
C GLY A 137 12.25 -9.31 9.13
N ALA A 138 11.88 -8.64 8.03
CA ALA A 138 12.67 -8.67 6.81
C ALA A 138 13.96 -7.83 6.97
N THR A 139 15.10 -8.41 6.60
CA THR A 139 16.45 -7.95 6.99
C THR A 139 17.16 -7.11 5.91
N GLY A 140 16.53 -6.78 4.79
CA GLY A 140 17.21 -6.07 3.68
C GLY A 140 16.47 -4.86 3.09
N TYR A 141 15.16 -4.96 2.85
CA TYR A 141 14.42 -4.00 1.99
C TYR A 141 13.02 -3.63 2.52
N SER A 142 12.69 -4.09 3.73
CA SER A 142 11.43 -3.85 4.43
C SER A 142 11.19 -2.37 4.79
N ASN A 143 12.25 -1.58 4.91
CA ASN A 143 12.15 -0.15 5.25
C ASN A 143 11.49 0.69 4.14
N SER A 144 11.51 0.20 2.90
CA SER A 144 10.94 0.89 1.73
C SER A 144 9.56 0.35 1.35
N THR A 145 9.11 -0.76 1.96
CA THR A 145 7.79 -1.33 1.71
C THR A 145 6.82 -0.87 2.79
N TYR A 146 5.73 -0.22 2.39
CA TYR A 146 4.76 0.37 3.32
C TYR A 146 3.36 0.43 2.75
N LEU A 147 2.38 0.56 3.65
CA LEU A 147 1.01 0.93 3.38
C LEU A 147 0.58 1.99 4.39
N TYR A 148 0.03 3.10 3.90
CA TYR A 148 -0.55 4.17 4.70
C TYR A 148 -1.94 4.50 4.16
N GLY A 149 -2.97 4.20 4.94
CA GLY A 149 -4.37 4.46 4.57
C GLY A 149 -5.13 5.22 5.64
N GLN A 150 -6.17 5.92 5.22
CA GLN A 150 -7.08 6.68 6.08
C GLN A 150 -8.52 6.42 5.66
N PHE A 151 -9.38 6.20 6.66
CA PHE A 151 -10.83 6.07 6.51
C PHE A 151 -11.53 7.42 6.65
N PHE A 152 -12.59 7.60 5.86
CA PHE A 152 -13.43 8.80 5.82
C PHE A 152 -14.91 8.41 5.72
N GLY A 153 -15.79 9.32 6.12
CA GLY A 153 -17.23 9.10 6.10
C GLY A 153 -17.98 10.12 6.95
N THR A 154 -19.31 10.00 6.96
CA THR A 154 -20.20 10.88 7.74
C THR A 154 -21.04 10.03 8.70
N GLY A 155 -21.50 10.62 9.81
CA GLY A 155 -22.33 9.89 10.79
C GLY A 155 -21.58 8.90 11.68
N GLY A 156 -20.25 9.02 11.80
CA GLY A 156 -19.43 8.19 12.69
C GLY A 156 -19.02 6.83 12.12
N GLN A 157 -19.35 6.54 10.86
CA GLN A 157 -18.93 5.31 10.18
C GLN A 157 -18.19 5.62 8.88
N ALA A 158 -17.12 4.86 8.60
CA ALA A 158 -16.38 5.02 7.37
C ALA A 158 -17.18 4.50 6.19
N SER A 159 -17.27 5.32 5.14
CA SER A 159 -17.87 4.98 3.87
C SER A 159 -16.86 4.95 2.73
N GLU A 160 -15.64 5.43 2.94
CA GLU A 160 -14.58 5.44 1.94
C GLU A 160 -13.21 5.39 2.61
N ALA A 161 -12.19 4.95 1.87
CA ALA A 161 -10.81 5.01 2.31
C ALA A 161 -9.88 5.34 1.15
N THR A 162 -8.76 5.98 1.45
CA THR A 162 -7.67 6.20 0.49
C THR A 162 -6.34 6.03 1.17
N GLY A 163 -5.32 5.69 0.38
CA GLY A 163 -3.98 5.54 0.90
C GLY A 163 -2.93 5.51 -0.18
N LYS A 164 -1.68 5.45 0.28
CA LYS A 164 -0.48 5.25 -0.52
C LYS A 164 0.20 3.97 -0.12
N PHE A 165 0.87 3.34 -1.06
CA PHE A 165 1.61 2.12 -0.85
C PHE A 165 2.90 2.12 -1.64
N GLN A 166 3.85 1.31 -1.17
CA GLN A 166 5.08 1.02 -1.90
C GLN A 166 5.49 -0.40 -1.59
N VAL A 167 5.95 -1.12 -2.61
CA VAL A 167 6.69 -2.39 -2.48
C VAL A 167 8.04 -2.23 -3.15
N THR A 168 9.09 -2.78 -2.56
CA THR A 168 10.45 -2.74 -3.10
C THR A 168 11.04 -4.14 -3.07
N ASP A 169 11.62 -4.58 -4.19
CA ASP A 169 12.31 -5.86 -4.29
C ASP A 169 13.81 -5.74 -3.94
N GLY A 170 14.52 -6.88 -3.91
CA GLY A 170 15.95 -6.93 -3.57
C GLY A 170 16.88 -6.28 -4.61
N SER A 171 16.36 -5.88 -5.77
CA SER A 171 17.11 -5.26 -6.88
C SER A 171 16.87 -3.75 -6.99
N ASN A 172 16.22 -3.15 -5.97
CA ASN A 172 15.75 -1.76 -5.94
C ASN A 172 14.63 -1.44 -6.94
N GLY A 173 14.06 -2.44 -7.60
CA GLY A 173 12.78 -2.29 -8.29
C GLY A 173 11.72 -1.91 -7.27
N ASN A 174 10.83 -0.97 -7.61
CA ASN A 174 9.73 -0.59 -6.74
C ASN A 174 8.44 -0.37 -7.53
N ILE A 175 7.31 -0.65 -6.87
CA ILE A 175 5.99 -0.25 -7.31
C ILE A 175 5.44 0.68 -6.24
N THR A 176 5.23 1.94 -6.59
CA THR A 176 4.73 2.98 -5.69
C THR A 176 3.42 3.53 -6.23
N GLY A 177 2.40 3.63 -5.39
CA GLY A 177 1.08 4.05 -5.86
C GLY A 177 0.14 4.56 -4.79
N ALA A 178 -1.08 4.84 -5.24
CA ALA A 178 -2.20 5.25 -4.42
C ALA A 178 -3.46 4.49 -4.79
N PHE A 179 -4.38 4.37 -3.84
CA PHE A 179 -5.68 3.76 -4.04
C PHE A 179 -6.79 4.62 -3.44
N GLY A 180 -8.00 4.43 -3.96
CA GLY A 180 -9.24 4.96 -3.37
C GLY A 180 -10.34 3.93 -3.50
N VAL A 181 -11.05 3.68 -2.40
CA VAL A 181 -12.08 2.65 -2.26
C VAL A 181 -13.32 3.21 -1.56
N LYS A 182 -14.49 2.63 -1.85
CA LYS A 182 -15.79 2.98 -1.30
C LYS A 182 -16.65 1.74 -1.07
#